data_AF-K0WZS5-F1
#
_entry.id   AF-K0WZS5-F1
#
_cell.length_a   1.000
_cell.length_b   1.000
_cell.length_c   1.000
_cell.angle_alpha   90.00
_cell.angle_beta   90.00
_cell.angle_gamma   90.00
#
_symmetry.space_group_name_H-M   'P 1'
#
loop_
_entity.id
_entity.type
_entity.pdbx_description
1 polymer ?
#
loop_
_entity_poly.entity_id
_entity_poly.type
_entity_poly.pdbx_seq_one_letter_code
_entity_poly.pdbx_strand_id
1 'polypeptide(L)'
;MISKYIIRALYKKYSKPPRNFSELNIDEFVSICGDSYGITVDDVSMTFGQMSEDNPFRTILLRNIYGIEKFEYHMALVSSSYILFFSRESCDVTVHFKPESTSWLKRFCWWVKFRLLHLN
;
A
#
# COMPACT_ATOMS: atom_id res chain seq x y z
N MET A 1 8.83 -14.48 6.74
CA MET A 1 8.44 -14.62 5.32
C MET A 1 6.98 -14.19 5.16
N ILE A 2 6.69 -13.21 4.30
CA ILE A 2 5.32 -12.69 4.14
C ILE A 2 4.52 -13.65 3.25
N SER A 3 3.51 -14.31 3.83
CA SER A 3 2.67 -15.27 3.11
C SER A 3 1.65 -14.58 2.20
N LYS A 4 1.35 -15.21 1.05
CA LYS A 4 0.24 -14.80 0.17
C LYS A 4 -1.10 -14.73 0.90
N TYR A 5 -1.30 -15.56 1.93
CA TYR A 5 -2.50 -15.51 2.77
C TYR A 5 -2.58 -14.20 3.56
N ILE A 6 -1.48 -13.76 4.16
CA ILE A 6 -1.39 -12.51 4.93
C ILE A 6 -1.65 -11.31 4.03
N ILE A 7 -1.03 -11.29 2.84
CA ILE A 7 -1.25 -10.21 1.86
C ILE A 7 -2.74 -10.10 1.49
N ARG A 8 -3.41 -11.23 1.24
CA ARG A 8 -4.85 -11.23 0.93
C ARG A 8 -5.69 -10.79 2.12
N ALA A 9 -5.30 -11.16 3.34
CA ALA A 9 -5.97 -10.74 4.56
C ALA A 9 -5.85 -9.21 4.76
N LEU A 10 -4.66 -8.63 4.55
CA LEU A 10 -4.42 -7.19 4.63
C LEU A 10 -5.29 -6.42 3.63
N TYR A 11 -5.31 -6.81 2.36
CA TYR A 11 -6.17 -6.15 1.36
C TYR A 11 -7.66 -6.28 1.66
N LYS A 12 -8.08 -7.35 2.33
CA LYS A 12 -9.47 -7.54 2.75
C LYS A 12 -9.81 -6.67 3.97
N LYS A 13 -8.95 -6.66 4.98
CA LYS A 13 -9.07 -5.87 6.21
C LYS A 13 -9.11 -4.37 5.88
N TYR A 14 -8.13 -3.92 5.10
CA TYR A 14 -7.96 -2.53 4.67
C TYR A 14 -8.51 -2.32 3.27
N SER A 15 -9.76 -2.78 3.04
CA SER A 15 -10.44 -2.60 1.75
C SER A 15 -11.01 -1.20 1.56
N LYS A 16 -11.13 -0.43 2.64
CA LYS A 16 -11.64 0.95 2.68
C LYS A 16 -10.64 1.84 3.40
N PRO A 17 -10.58 3.14 3.07
CA PRO A 17 -9.77 4.09 3.82
C PRO A 17 -10.26 4.17 5.28
N PRO A 18 -9.38 4.55 6.22
CA PRO A 18 -9.76 4.80 7.61
C PRO A 18 -10.78 5.93 7.68
N ARG A 19 -11.62 5.94 8.71
CA ARG A 19 -12.60 7.02 8.88
C ARG A 19 -11.93 8.29 9.36
N ASN A 20 -10.95 8.14 10.24
CA ASN A 20 -10.14 9.23 10.79
C ASN A 20 -8.67 8.85 10.76
N PHE A 21 -7.78 9.82 10.55
CA PHE A 21 -6.33 9.59 10.56
C PHE A 21 -5.81 9.11 11.91
N SER A 22 -6.49 9.43 13.02
CA SER A 22 -6.17 8.94 14.36
C SER A 22 -6.33 7.42 14.52
N GLU A 23 -7.04 6.75 13.61
CA GLU A 23 -7.14 5.28 13.58
C GLU A 23 -5.89 4.63 12.97
N LEU A 24 -5.05 5.42 12.28
CA LEU A 24 -3.77 4.95 11.78
C LEU A 24 -2.77 4.97 12.95
N ASN A 25 -2.14 3.83 13.20
CA ASN A 25 -1.07 3.68 14.20
C ASN A 25 0.25 4.35 13.72
N ILE A 26 0.19 5.62 13.32
CA ILE A 26 1.33 6.39 12.79
C ILE A 26 2.37 6.56 13.88
N ASP A 27 1.96 6.85 15.11
CA ASP A 27 2.87 7.03 16.24
C ASP A 27 3.69 5.76 16.52
N GLU A 28 3.05 4.58 16.47
CA GLU A 28 3.75 3.30 16.62
C GLU A 28 4.70 3.06 15.44
N PHE A 29 4.29 3.41 14.22
CA PHE A 29 5.13 3.28 13.03
C PHE A 29 6.39 4.16 13.11
N VAL A 30 6.23 5.43 13.48
CA VAL A 30 7.34 6.37 13.66
C VAL A 30 8.23 5.92 14.82
N SER A 31 7.65 5.43 15.92
CA SER A 31 8.45 4.92 17.05
C SER A 31 9.33 3.72 16.69
N ILE A 32 8.91 2.87 15.75
CA ILE A 32 9.65 1.64 15.40
C ILE A 32 10.58 1.87 14.21
N CYS A 33 10.12 2.61 13.20
CA CYS A 33 10.81 2.75 11.92
C CYS A 33 11.38 4.16 11.68
N GLY A 34 11.07 5.12 12.56
CA GLY A 34 11.41 6.54 12.37
C GLY A 34 12.90 6.78 12.16
N ASP A 35 13.72 6.26 13.07
CA ASP A 35 15.18 6.44 13.03
C ASP A 35 15.80 5.68 11.86
N SER A 36 15.39 4.43 11.64
CA SER A 36 15.96 3.56 10.60
C SER A 36 15.68 4.05 9.18
N TYR A 37 14.52 4.66 8.95
CA TYR A 37 14.09 5.10 7.62
C TYR A 37 14.07 6.63 7.44
N GLY A 38 14.43 7.39 8.47
CA GLY A 38 14.40 8.86 8.46
C GLY A 38 13.00 9.38 8.18
N ILE A 39 11.99 8.89 8.90
CA ILE A 39 10.59 9.21 8.66
C ILE A 39 10.29 10.61 9.16
N THR A 40 9.80 11.47 8.27
CA THR A 40 9.19 12.75 8.63
C THR A 40 7.70 12.70 8.33
N VAL A 41 6.88 13.12 9.29
CA VAL A 41 5.42 13.16 9.15
C VAL A 41 4.96 14.60 9.23
N ASP A 42 4.29 15.05 8.18
CA ASP A 42 3.58 16.32 8.11
C ASP A 42 2.06 16.09 8.24
N ASP A 43 1.26 17.16 8.19
CA ASP A 43 -0.21 17.05 8.24
C ASP A 43 -0.83 16.32 7.03
N VAL A 44 -0.11 16.25 5.90
CA VAL A 44 -0.63 15.75 4.61
C VAL A 44 0.10 14.51 4.12
N SER A 45 1.39 14.39 4.42
CA SER A 45 2.27 13.36 3.86
C SER A 45 3.28 12.84 4.86
N MET A 46 3.77 11.65 4.57
CA MET A 46 4.87 10.99 5.24
C MET A 46 6.01 10.81 4.24
N THR A 47 7.22 11.21 4.61
CA THR A 47 8.41 11.13 3.76
C THR A 47 9.48 10.24 4.41
N PHE A 48 10.13 9.42 3.58
CA PHE A 48 11.18 8.48 3.98
C PHE A 48 12.54 9.01 3.52
N GLY A 49 13.30 9.60 4.45
CA GLY A 49 14.58 10.24 4.13
C GLY A 49 15.67 9.30 3.62
N GLN A 50 15.62 8.01 3.97
CA GLN A 50 16.59 7.01 3.50
C GLN A 50 16.35 6.53 2.05
N MET A 51 15.20 6.85 1.47
CA MET A 51 14.92 6.53 0.06
C MET A 51 15.52 7.58 -0.88
N SER A 52 15.95 7.15 -2.06
CA SER A 52 16.45 8.01 -3.11
C SER A 52 15.37 8.97 -3.64
N GLU A 53 15.77 10.12 -4.16
CA GLU A 53 14.85 11.19 -4.55
C GLU A 53 13.93 10.82 -5.72
N ASP A 54 14.41 9.93 -6.58
CA ASP A 54 13.70 9.35 -7.72
C ASP A 54 12.73 8.22 -7.33
N ASN A 55 12.74 7.78 -6.07
CA ASN A 55 11.87 6.71 -5.60
C ASN A 55 10.41 7.21 -5.50
N PRO A 56 9.45 6.61 -6.23
CA PRO A 56 8.05 7.04 -6.21
C PRO A 56 7.34 6.80 -4.87
N PHE A 57 7.92 5.99 -3.98
CA PHE A 57 7.41 5.73 -2.63
C PHE A 57 8.12 6.55 -1.55
N ARG A 58 9.03 7.46 -1.92
CA ARG A 58 9.73 8.34 -0.96
C ARG A 58 8.76 9.21 -0.16
N THR A 59 7.71 9.72 -0.80
CA THR A 59 6.69 10.55 -0.15
C THR A 59 5.31 9.97 -0.41
N ILE A 60 4.59 9.64 0.66
CA ILE A 60 3.27 9.04 0.62
C ILE A 60 2.28 9.97 1.31
N LEU A 61 1.19 10.27 0.61
CA LEU A 61 0.11 11.06 1.16
C LEU A 61 -0.66 10.24 2.21
N LEU A 62 -0.94 10.83 3.38
CA LEU A 62 -1.65 10.14 4.46
C LEU A 62 -3.02 9.62 4.01
N ARG A 63 -3.71 10.35 3.12
CA ARG A 63 -4.99 9.91 2.53
C ARG A 63 -4.91 8.62 1.70
N ASN A 64 -3.71 8.24 1.25
CA ASN A 64 -3.47 7.02 0.49
C ASN A 64 -3.16 5.82 1.41
N ILE A 65 -2.97 6.06 2.72
CA ILE A 65 -2.70 5.03 3.71
C ILE A 65 -4.03 4.52 4.25
N TYR A 66 -4.33 3.26 3.96
CA TYR A 66 -5.56 2.60 4.38
C TYR A 66 -5.40 1.91 5.74
N GLY A 67 -4.16 1.56 6.10
CA GLY A 67 -3.83 0.96 7.37
C GLY A 67 -2.34 0.77 7.55
N ILE A 68 -1.94 0.64 8.82
CA ILE A 68 -0.59 0.27 9.21
C ILE A 68 -0.70 -0.95 10.12
N GLU A 69 0.03 -2.02 9.80
CA GLU A 69 0.02 -3.26 10.56
C GLU A 69 1.44 -3.65 10.97
N LYS A 70 1.60 -3.97 12.25
CA LYS A 70 2.85 -4.51 12.80
C LYS A 70 2.91 -6.02 12.65
N PHE A 71 4.03 -6.50 12.11
CA PHE A 71 4.40 -7.92 12.10
C PHE A 71 5.67 -8.14 12.91
N GLU A 72 6.04 -9.41 13.07
CA GLU A 72 7.22 -9.82 13.84
C GLU A 72 8.50 -9.14 13.32
N TYR A 73 8.79 -9.29 12.02
CA TYR A 73 10.02 -8.78 11.39
C TYR A 73 9.79 -7.57 10.48
N HIS A 74 8.54 -7.18 10.22
CA HIS A 74 8.20 -6.14 9.24
C HIS A 74 7.09 -5.22 9.75
N MET A 75 7.06 -3.99 9.28
CA MET A 75 5.90 -3.09 9.35
C MET A 75 5.26 -2.99 7.98
N ALA A 76 3.95 -3.16 7.87
CA ALA A 76 3.23 -3.02 6.61
C ALA A 76 2.44 -1.72 6.57
N LEU A 77 2.67 -0.93 5.53
CA LEU A 77 1.85 0.22 5.16
C LEU A 77 0.97 -0.20 3.99
N VAL A 78 -0.34 -0.23 4.23
CA VAL A 78 -1.33 -0.75 3.29
C VAL A 78 -1.99 0.42 2.56
N SER A 79 -2.01 0.35 1.23
CA SER A 79 -2.79 1.23 0.38
C SER A 79 -3.87 0.44 -0.38
N SER A 80 -4.65 1.12 -1.19
CA SER A 80 -5.71 0.51 -2.00
C SER A 80 -5.17 -0.43 -3.08
N SER A 81 -3.99 -0.12 -3.62
CA SER A 81 -3.37 -0.76 -4.79
C SER A 81 -2.01 -1.39 -4.52
N TYR A 82 -1.39 -1.11 -3.38
CA TYR A 82 -0.10 -1.69 -3.00
C TYR A 82 0.03 -1.84 -1.49
N ILE A 83 0.99 -2.65 -1.06
CA ILE A 83 1.45 -2.74 0.33
C ILE A 83 2.96 -2.53 0.32
N LEU A 84 3.45 -1.66 1.19
CA LEU A 84 4.86 -1.49 1.46
C LEU A 84 5.22 -2.25 2.74
N PHE A 85 6.25 -3.07 2.66
CA PHE A 85 6.80 -3.80 3.79
C PHE A 85 8.16 -3.22 4.14
N PHE A 86 8.25 -2.64 5.33
CA PHE A 86 9.47 -2.11 5.93
C PHE A 86 10.06 -3.20 6.82
N SER A 87 11.29 -3.61 6.55
CA SER A 87 12.01 -4.53 7.43
C SER A 87 12.39 -3.84 8.74
N ARG A 88 12.37 -4.58 9.86
CA ARG A 88 12.77 -4.06 11.17
C ARG A 88 14.25 -4.25 11.46
N GLU A 89 14.89 -5.18 10.75
CA GLU A 89 16.28 -5.57 10.96
C GLU A 89 17.20 -5.00 9.89
N SER A 90 16.68 -4.81 8.68
CA SER A 90 17.39 -4.21 7.55
C SER A 90 16.66 -2.96 7.08
N CYS A 91 17.36 -1.94 6.59
CA CYS A 91 16.73 -0.75 6.00
C CYS A 91 16.20 -1.01 4.59
N ASP A 92 15.54 -2.15 4.38
CA ASP A 92 14.99 -2.57 3.10
C ASP A 92 13.48 -2.34 3.04
N VAL A 93 12.99 -1.93 1.88
CA VAL A 93 11.54 -1.76 1.63
C VAL A 93 11.13 -2.62 0.45
N THR A 94 10.15 -3.50 0.67
CA THR A 94 9.58 -4.35 -0.37
C THR A 94 8.19 -3.86 -0.75
N VAL A 95 7.94 -3.72 -2.04
CA VAL A 95 6.64 -3.31 -2.57
C VAL A 95 5.88 -4.52 -3.09
N HIS A 96 4.64 -4.69 -2.66
CA HIS A 96 3.71 -5.65 -3.25
C HIS A 96 2.55 -4.93 -3.92
N PHE A 97 2.51 -4.95 -5.25
CA PHE A 97 1.38 -4.42 -6.02
C PHE A 97 0.20 -5.39 -6.01
N LYS A 98 -1.00 -4.84 -5.81
CA LYS A 98 -2.24 -5.59 -5.93
C LYS A 98 -2.43 -5.95 -7.41
N PRO A 99 -2.57 -7.23 -7.76
CA PRO A 99 -2.85 -7.59 -9.15
C PRO A 99 -4.20 -6.98 -9.55
N GLU A 100 -4.26 -6.39 -10.74
CA GLU A 100 -5.53 -5.92 -11.27
C GLU A 100 -6.51 -7.08 -11.33
N SER A 101 -7.70 -6.90 -10.77
CA SER A 101 -8.76 -7.88 -10.94
C SER A 101 -9.12 -7.91 -12.42
N THR A 102 -8.75 -8.98 -13.12
CA THR A 102 -9.31 -9.35 -14.42
C THR A 102 -10.77 -9.74 -14.21
N SER A 103 -11.62 -8.76 -13.91
CA SER A 103 -13.04 -8.99 -13.73
C SER A 103 -13.56 -9.57 -15.04
N TRP A 104 -14.09 -10.80 -15.00
CA TRP A 104 -14.67 -11.45 -16.18
C TRP A 104 -15.70 -10.52 -16.84
N LEU A 105 -16.43 -9.73 -16.04
CA LEU A 105 -17.36 -8.72 -16.54
C LEU A 105 -16.69 -7.66 -17.41
N LYS A 106 -15.47 -7.19 -17.06
CA LYS A 106 -14.70 -6.29 -17.94
C LYS A 106 -14.34 -6.96 -19.25
N ARG A 107 -13.92 -8.23 -19.22
CA ARG A 107 -13.61 -9.00 -20.44
C ARG A 107 -14.86 -9.24 -21.30
N PHE A 108 -16.00 -9.51 -20.66
CA PHE A 108 -17.28 -9.71 -21.34
C PHE A 108 -17.79 -8.40 -21.98
N CYS A 109 -17.77 -7.28 -21.24
CA CYS A 109 -18.11 -5.97 -21.81
C CYS A 109 -17.18 -5.59 -22.97
N TRP A 110 -15.89 -5.91 -22.89
CA TRP A 110 -14.96 -5.69 -23.99
C TRP A 110 -15.30 -6.55 -25.21
N TRP A 111 -15.65 -7.83 -25.02
CA TRP A 111 -16.11 -8.72 -26.09
C TRP A 111 -17.41 -8.24 -26.73
N VAL A 112 -18.40 -7.79 -25.94
CA VAL A 112 -19.65 -7.22 -26.45
C VAL A 112 -19.39 -5.94 -27.25
N LYS A 113 -18.55 -5.04 -26.73
CA LYS A 113 -18.18 -3.79 -27.40
C LYS A 113 -17.44 -4.05 -28.71
N PHE A 114 -16.55 -5.05 -28.74
CA PHE A 114 -15.84 -5.48 -29.94
C PHE A 114 -16.79 -6.07 -31.00
N ARG A 115 -17.79 -6.85 -30.60
CA ARG A 115 -18.80 -7.41 -31.51
C ARG A 115 -19.72 -6.35 -32.12
N LEU A 116 -20.09 -5.33 -31.33
CA LEU A 116 -20.96 -4.24 -31.79
C LEU A 116 -20.26 -3.26 -32.74
N LEU A 117 -18.94 -3.07 -32.61
CA LEU A 117 -18.16 -2.19 -33.48
C LEU A 117 -17.87 -2.76 -34.88
N HIS A 118 -18.12 -4.05 -35.11
CA HIS A 118 -17.97 -4.72 -36.41
C HIS A 118 -19.29 -4.90 -37.19
N LEU A 119 -20.37 -4.24 -36.75
CA LEU A 119 -21.71 -4.32 -37.37
C LEU A 119 -22.16 -3.03 -38.09
N ASN A 120 -21.28 -2.03 -38.21
CA ASN A 120 -21.42 -0.88 -39.12
C ASN A 120 -20.27 -0.89 -40.12
#